data_AF-A0A2V9HRM4-F1
#
_entry.id   AF-A0A2V9HRM4-F1
#
_cell.length_a   1.000
_cell.length_b   1.000
_cell.length_c   1.000
_cell.angle_alpha   90.00
_cell.angle_beta   90.00
_cell.angle_gamma   90.00
#
_symmetry.space_group_name_H-M   'P 1'
#
loop_
_entity.id
_entity.type
_entity.pdbx_description
1 polymer ?
#
loop_
_entity_poly.entity_id
_entity_poly.type
_entity_poly.pdbx_seq_one_letter_code
_entity_poly.pdbx_strand_id
1 'polypeptide(L)'
;MFNRQSEAMVDGTLSRLRRFVPVVALILLLSAANSYADNRVMGEVQFEGASRVERDSGVWIDGQYLGYLKELRGDKKVMLLPGEHEINVRQAGLEDFVRKIVVEPGRKQTVHVAMQESVGWQTPSATATLKLTVQPNRAAVFLDEWYVGHVGEFGGKFHSLLIAAGKHRIKIELPGYRTFETEVNLLAGQKSEVKTELVKGSIEQNDAMIKQSARQAASNPR
;
A
#
# COMPACT_ATOMS: atom_id res chain seq x y z
N MET A 1 82.90 -1.43 -55.25
CA MET A 1 82.61 -1.75 -56.67
C MET A 1 81.42 -0.91 -57.12
N PHE A 2 81.57 -0.26 -58.27
CA PHE A 2 80.59 0.55 -58.99
C PHE A 2 79.29 -0.21 -59.32
N ASN A 3 78.15 0.47 -59.40
CA ASN A 3 77.42 0.89 -60.63
C ASN A 3 75.90 0.99 -60.31
N ARG A 4 75.17 2.11 -60.36
CA ARG A 4 74.82 3.11 -61.41
C ARG A 4 73.56 2.72 -62.22
N GLN A 5 72.64 3.71 -62.33
CA GLN A 5 71.57 3.94 -63.35
C GLN A 5 70.26 3.13 -63.15
N SER A 6 69.04 3.62 -63.44
CA SER A 6 68.54 4.82 -64.15
C SER A 6 67.00 4.90 -64.03
N GLU A 7 66.45 6.14 -63.99
CA GLU A 7 65.30 6.70 -64.75
C GLU A 7 63.95 5.92 -64.83
N ALA A 8 62.74 6.49 -64.95
CA ALA A 8 62.23 7.83 -65.27
C ALA A 8 60.69 7.89 -64.98
N MET A 9 60.16 9.11 -64.79
CA MET A 9 58.87 9.66 -65.32
C MET A 9 57.53 8.98 -64.93
N VAL A 10 56.40 9.65 -64.62
CA VAL A 10 55.78 10.86 -65.20
C VAL A 10 54.86 11.54 -64.16
N ASP A 11 54.79 12.86 -64.31
CA ASP A 11 53.95 13.90 -63.68
C ASP A 11 52.41 13.66 -63.74
N GLY A 12 51.64 14.30 -62.84
CA GLY A 12 50.17 14.21 -62.90
C GLY A 12 49.36 14.68 -61.67
N THR A 13 49.48 15.97 -61.33
CA THR A 13 48.37 16.88 -60.92
C THR A 13 47.18 16.40 -60.05
N LEU A 14 47.17 16.99 -58.84
CA LEU A 14 46.08 17.72 -58.16
C LEU A 14 44.83 17.01 -57.61
N SER A 15 44.80 17.08 -56.27
CA SER A 15 43.70 17.52 -55.40
C SER A 15 42.42 16.68 -55.32
N ARG A 16 42.34 15.88 -54.25
CA ARG A 16 41.10 15.81 -53.45
C ARG A 16 41.43 15.88 -51.96
N LEU A 17 41.09 17.04 -51.42
CA LEU A 17 40.91 17.31 -50.00
C LEU A 17 40.09 16.17 -49.38
N ARG A 18 40.51 15.65 -48.23
CA ARG A 18 39.82 15.82 -46.93
C ARG A 18 40.13 14.66 -45.98
N ARG A 19 40.28 15.05 -44.71
CA ARG A 19 40.13 14.28 -43.46
C ARG A 19 41.38 13.53 -43.00
N PHE A 20 42.03 14.08 -41.99
CA PHE A 20 42.23 13.40 -40.71
C PHE A 20 42.49 14.45 -39.62
N VAL A 21 41.45 14.80 -38.87
CA VAL A 21 41.60 15.38 -37.53
C VAL A 21 40.98 14.36 -36.58
N PRO A 22 41.77 13.75 -35.67
CA PRO A 22 41.25 12.87 -34.64
C PRO A 22 40.79 13.72 -33.43
N VAL A 23 39.97 13.10 -32.59
CA VAL A 23 39.61 13.56 -31.23
C VAL A 23 38.66 14.76 -31.19
N VAL A 24 37.38 14.48 -30.96
CA VAL A 24 36.49 15.09 -29.95
C VAL A 24 35.08 14.55 -30.19
N ALA A 25 34.43 14.15 -29.09
CA ALA A 25 33.01 13.80 -28.96
C ALA A 25 32.54 12.44 -29.53
N LEU A 26 32.83 11.36 -28.79
CA LEU A 26 31.81 10.33 -28.53
C LEU A 26 32.11 9.54 -27.24
N ILE A 27 32.27 10.23 -26.11
CA ILE A 27 32.02 9.64 -24.79
C ILE A 27 30.61 10.08 -24.40
N LEU A 28 29.60 9.49 -25.03
CA LEU A 28 28.20 9.57 -24.61
C LEU A 28 27.40 8.42 -25.25
N LEU A 29 27.93 7.21 -25.13
CA LEU A 29 27.13 6.00 -25.11
C LEU A 29 27.47 5.23 -23.83
N LEU A 30 27.32 5.90 -22.67
CA LEU A 30 26.58 5.24 -21.61
C LEU A 30 25.14 5.13 -22.12
N SER A 31 24.89 4.14 -22.99
CA SER A 31 23.61 3.46 -22.89
C SER A 31 23.61 2.90 -21.48
N ALA A 32 22.98 3.66 -20.59
CA ALA A 32 22.40 3.12 -19.38
C ALA A 32 21.47 1.99 -19.83
N ALA A 33 22.05 0.80 -20.04
CA ALA A 33 21.49 -0.36 -19.41
C ALA A 33 21.47 0.02 -17.93
N ASN A 34 20.37 0.68 -17.52
CA ASN A 34 19.90 0.60 -16.17
C ASN A 34 19.71 -0.90 -15.94
N SER A 35 20.80 -1.57 -15.58
CA SER A 35 20.75 -2.59 -14.55
C SER A 35 20.13 -1.88 -13.36
N TYR A 36 18.80 -1.75 -13.37
CA TYR A 36 18.05 -1.87 -12.14
C TYR A 36 18.58 -3.17 -11.58
N ALA A 37 19.50 -3.06 -10.62
CA ALA A 37 19.86 -4.18 -9.79
C ALA A 37 18.51 -4.73 -9.33
N ASP A 38 18.12 -5.88 -9.86
CA ASP A 38 16.89 -6.57 -9.52
C ASP A 38 17.12 -7.15 -8.13
N ASN A 39 17.26 -6.25 -7.16
CA ASN A 39 17.57 -6.56 -5.78
C ASN A 39 16.25 -7.00 -5.14
N ARG A 40 15.74 -8.16 -5.59
CA ARG A 40 14.48 -8.72 -5.12
C ARG A 40 14.66 -9.35 -3.74
N VAL A 41 15.17 -8.55 -2.81
CA VAL A 41 15.17 -8.88 -1.39
C VAL A 41 13.72 -9.05 -0.95
N MET A 42 12.81 -8.20 -1.41
CA MET A 42 11.40 -8.29 -1.05
C MET A 42 10.67 -9.45 -1.76
N GLY A 43 9.79 -10.12 -1.02
CA GLY A 43 8.77 -11.01 -1.57
C GLY A 43 7.45 -10.26 -1.80
N GLU A 44 6.64 -10.75 -2.74
CA GLU A 44 5.29 -10.22 -2.99
C GLU A 44 4.25 -11.12 -2.31
N VAL A 45 3.35 -10.53 -1.52
CA VAL A 45 2.20 -11.23 -0.94
C VAL A 45 0.94 -10.79 -1.69
N GLN A 46 0.21 -11.76 -2.21
CA GLN A 46 -1.08 -11.57 -2.86
C GLN A 46 -2.18 -12.15 -1.99
N PHE A 47 -3.38 -11.57 -2.10
CA PHE A 47 -4.54 -12.02 -1.36
C PHE A 47 -5.66 -12.42 -2.29
N GLU A 48 -6.29 -13.55 -1.99
CA GLU A 48 -7.48 -14.04 -2.68
C GLU A 48 -8.58 -14.31 -1.67
N GLY A 49 -9.60 -13.45 -1.65
CA GLY A 49 -10.78 -13.62 -0.79
C GLY A 49 -11.77 -14.62 -1.37
N ALA A 50 -12.31 -15.49 -0.53
CA ALA A 50 -13.29 -16.52 -0.90
C ALA A 50 -14.62 -15.94 -1.39
N SER A 51 -15.02 -14.76 -0.88
CA SER A 51 -16.25 -14.08 -1.28
C SER A 51 -16.04 -12.57 -1.41
N ARG A 52 -17.14 -11.83 -1.67
CA ARG A 52 -17.12 -10.37 -1.63
C ARG A 52 -16.75 -9.84 -0.24
N VAL A 53 -17.17 -10.51 0.82
CA VAL A 53 -16.97 -10.06 2.20
C VAL A 53 -15.48 -9.97 2.50
N GLU A 54 -14.71 -11.03 2.24
CA GLU A 54 -13.25 -11.01 2.44
C GLU A 54 -12.56 -9.98 1.54
N ARG A 55 -13.08 -9.76 0.33
CA ARG A 55 -12.54 -8.76 -0.61
C ARG A 55 -12.67 -7.32 -0.10
N ASP A 56 -13.70 -7.02 0.67
CA ASP A 56 -13.93 -5.70 1.25
C ASP A 56 -13.40 -5.61 2.72
N SER A 57 -12.95 -6.74 3.28
CA SER A 57 -12.36 -6.82 4.63
C SER A 57 -10.99 -6.16 4.72
N GLY A 58 -10.68 -5.60 5.89
CA GLY A 58 -9.42 -4.92 6.17
C GLY A 58 -8.28 -5.89 6.40
N VAL A 59 -7.07 -5.51 6.02
CA VAL A 59 -5.85 -6.31 6.12
C VAL A 59 -4.82 -5.57 6.97
N TRP A 60 -4.35 -6.25 8.01
CA TRP A 60 -3.22 -5.84 8.85
C TRP A 60 -2.07 -6.81 8.62
N ILE A 61 -0.87 -6.25 8.53
CA ILE A 61 0.37 -7.02 8.54
C ILE A 61 1.23 -6.50 9.68
N ASP A 62 1.64 -7.40 10.57
CA ASP A 62 2.42 -7.09 11.78
C ASP A 62 1.77 -5.96 12.62
N GLY A 63 0.44 -5.97 12.68
CA GLY A 63 -0.36 -4.99 13.41
C GLY A 63 -0.58 -3.65 12.69
N GLN A 64 -0.02 -3.44 11.50
CA GLN A 64 -0.23 -2.23 10.70
C GLN A 64 -1.33 -2.44 9.66
N TYR A 65 -2.36 -1.59 9.67
CA TYR A 65 -3.39 -1.59 8.63
C TYR A 65 -2.77 -1.19 7.28
N LEU A 66 -2.96 -1.99 6.24
CA LEU A 66 -2.47 -1.68 4.89
C LEU A 66 -3.57 -1.21 3.95
N GLY A 67 -4.79 -1.68 4.17
CA GLY A 67 -5.89 -1.50 3.24
C GLY A 67 -6.90 -2.63 3.31
N TYR A 68 -7.84 -2.66 2.37
CA TYR A 68 -8.79 -3.77 2.21
C TYR A 68 -8.36 -4.72 1.09
N LEU A 69 -8.69 -6.00 1.20
CA LEU A 69 -8.10 -7.07 0.39
C LEU A 69 -8.13 -6.80 -1.13
N LYS A 70 -9.28 -6.37 -1.68
CA LYS A 70 -9.47 -6.09 -3.12
C LYS A 70 -8.55 -4.99 -3.66
N GLU A 71 -8.07 -4.09 -2.81
CA GLU A 71 -7.20 -3.00 -3.26
C GLU A 71 -5.72 -3.34 -3.28
N LEU A 72 -5.30 -4.36 -2.53
CA LEU A 72 -3.89 -4.71 -2.32
C LEU A 72 -3.30 -5.49 -3.50
N ARG A 73 -3.35 -4.87 -4.68
CA ARG A 73 -2.92 -5.42 -5.97
C ARG A 73 -2.40 -4.30 -6.88
N GLY A 74 -1.71 -4.68 -7.96
CA GLY A 74 -1.19 -3.71 -8.91
C GLY A 74 -0.16 -2.77 -8.28
N ASP A 75 -0.44 -1.47 -8.30
CA ASP A 75 0.37 -0.41 -7.69
C ASP A 75 0.37 -0.44 -6.15
N LYS A 76 -0.63 -1.08 -5.54
CA LYS A 76 -0.79 -1.25 -4.09
C LYS A 76 -0.49 -2.68 -3.63
N LYS A 77 0.22 -3.45 -4.45
CA LYS A 77 0.64 -4.81 -4.07
C LYS A 77 1.47 -4.77 -2.79
N VAL A 78 1.35 -5.83 -1.99
CA VAL A 78 2.09 -5.94 -0.74
C VAL A 78 3.48 -6.51 -1.03
N MET A 79 4.50 -5.74 -0.68
CA MET A 79 5.91 -6.12 -0.75
C MET A 79 6.47 -6.17 0.67
N LEU A 80 6.94 -7.33 1.10
CA LEU A 80 7.48 -7.55 2.44
C LEU A 80 8.94 -7.98 2.37
N LEU A 81 9.67 -7.70 3.44
CA LEU A 81 11.02 -8.23 3.61
C LEU A 81 10.96 -9.74 3.83
N PRO A 82 12.06 -10.47 3.58
CA PRO A 82 12.14 -11.89 3.93
C PRO A 82 12.03 -12.08 5.44
N GLY A 83 11.31 -13.11 5.86
CA GLY A 83 11.12 -13.43 7.26
C GLY A 83 9.67 -13.78 7.61
N GLU A 84 9.41 -13.94 8.90
CA GLU A 84 8.07 -14.20 9.41
C GLU A 84 7.23 -12.93 9.46
N HIS A 85 6.01 -13.02 8.95
CA HIS A 85 5.02 -11.96 8.99
C HIS A 85 3.67 -12.53 9.45
N GLU A 86 2.97 -11.77 10.30
CA GLU A 86 1.61 -12.12 10.71
C GLU A 86 0.60 -11.29 9.93
N ILE A 87 -0.28 -11.99 9.22
CA ILE A 87 -1.42 -11.41 8.51
C ILE A 87 -2.65 -11.57 9.41
N ASN A 88 -3.36 -10.47 9.62
CA ASN A 88 -4.67 -10.46 10.26
C ASN A 88 -5.67 -9.77 9.31
N VAL A 89 -6.76 -10.46 8.95
CA VAL A 89 -7.86 -9.89 8.18
C VAL A 89 -9.09 -9.79 9.08
N ARG A 90 -9.68 -8.60 9.16
CA ARG A 90 -10.78 -8.29 10.08
C ARG A 90 -12.00 -7.75 9.35
N GLN A 91 -13.14 -8.13 9.89
CA GLN A 91 -14.45 -7.61 9.49
C GLN A 91 -15.43 -7.80 10.65
N ALA A 92 -16.15 -6.74 11.01
CA ALA A 92 -17.16 -6.80 12.06
C ALA A 92 -18.21 -7.88 11.75
N GLY A 93 -18.54 -8.68 12.77
CA GLY A 93 -19.45 -9.81 12.65
C GLY A 93 -18.81 -11.11 12.16
N LEU A 94 -17.52 -11.12 11.81
CA LEU A 94 -16.77 -12.32 11.43
C LEU A 94 -15.63 -12.59 12.41
N GLU A 95 -15.18 -13.84 12.44
CA GLU A 95 -13.95 -14.21 13.13
C GLU A 95 -12.73 -13.70 12.36
N ASP A 96 -11.75 -13.12 13.10
CA ASP A 96 -10.48 -12.67 12.53
C ASP A 96 -9.76 -13.84 11.83
N PHE A 97 -9.39 -13.65 10.56
CA PHE A 97 -8.49 -14.58 9.89
C PHE A 97 -7.05 -14.20 10.24
N VAL A 98 -6.36 -15.08 10.98
CA VAL A 98 -4.96 -14.88 11.36
C VAL A 98 -4.07 -15.95 10.72
N ARG A 99 -2.99 -15.52 10.06
CA ARG A 99 -2.03 -16.41 9.41
C ARG A 99 -0.62 -15.89 9.54
N LYS A 100 0.28 -16.70 10.09
CA LYS A 100 1.73 -16.49 9.97
C LYS A 100 2.23 -17.06 8.65
N ILE A 101 3.04 -16.30 7.93
CA ILE A 101 3.71 -16.72 6.70
C ILE A 101 5.21 -16.45 6.80
N VAL A 102 6.01 -17.20 6.05
CA VAL A 102 7.43 -16.90 5.83
C VAL A 102 7.56 -16.35 4.41
N VAL A 103 7.96 -15.10 4.30
CA VAL A 103 8.20 -14.45 3.02
C VAL A 103 9.61 -14.80 2.55
N GLU A 104 9.71 -15.31 1.33
CA GLU A 104 10.99 -15.62 0.69
C GLU A 104 11.38 -14.54 -0.32
N PRO A 105 12.69 -14.23 -0.46
CA PRO A 105 13.17 -13.20 -1.38
C PRO A 105 12.71 -13.42 -2.82
N GLY A 106 12.12 -12.40 -3.43
CA GLY A 106 11.71 -12.40 -4.83
C GLY A 106 10.59 -13.37 -5.19
N ARG A 107 10.07 -14.13 -4.22
CA ARG A 107 8.93 -15.02 -4.43
C ARG A 107 7.62 -14.28 -4.29
N LYS A 108 6.67 -14.73 -5.09
CA LYS A 108 5.26 -14.37 -4.98
C LYS A 108 4.55 -15.47 -4.21
N GLN A 109 3.85 -15.11 -3.16
CA GLN A 109 3.04 -16.02 -2.36
C GLN A 109 1.59 -15.51 -2.33
N THR A 110 0.64 -16.41 -2.58
CA THR A 110 -0.78 -16.11 -2.47
C THR A 110 -1.32 -16.61 -1.14
N VAL A 111 -2.05 -15.76 -0.44
CA VAL A 111 -2.78 -16.07 0.79
C VAL A 111 -4.26 -16.10 0.45
N HIS A 112 -4.85 -17.30 0.47
CA HIS A 112 -6.28 -17.47 0.34
C HIS A 112 -6.95 -17.18 1.67
N VAL A 113 -7.91 -16.25 1.66
CA VAL A 113 -8.62 -15.75 2.84
C VAL A 113 -10.07 -16.23 2.76
N ALA A 114 -10.49 -16.97 3.77
CA ALA A 114 -11.86 -17.38 3.98
C ALA A 114 -12.21 -17.13 5.45
N MET A 115 -13.28 -16.39 5.71
CA MET A 115 -13.69 -16.00 7.05
C MET A 115 -14.99 -16.72 7.43
N GLN A 116 -15.23 -16.84 8.73
CA GLN A 116 -16.43 -17.47 9.28
C GLN A 116 -17.21 -16.43 10.08
N GLU A 117 -18.54 -16.59 10.12
CA GLU A 117 -19.38 -15.73 10.95
C GLU A 117 -19.03 -15.90 12.43
N SER A 118 -18.92 -14.79 13.15
CA SER A 118 -18.71 -14.82 14.59
C SER A 118 -19.99 -15.26 15.31
N VAL A 119 -19.88 -16.30 16.14
CA VAL A 119 -21.01 -16.77 16.94
C VAL A 119 -21.35 -15.71 17.99
N GLY A 120 -22.59 -15.21 17.95
CA GLY A 120 -23.09 -14.24 18.93
C GLY A 120 -23.16 -12.79 18.45
N TRP A 121 -22.94 -12.51 17.15
CA TRP A 121 -23.28 -11.21 16.59
C TRP A 121 -24.79 -10.98 16.65
N GLN A 122 -25.22 -10.07 17.53
CA GLN A 122 -26.63 -9.74 17.71
C GLN A 122 -27.05 -8.59 16.79
N THR A 123 -28.16 -8.77 16.08
CA THR A 123 -28.77 -7.68 15.32
C THR A 123 -29.41 -6.67 16.29
N PRO A 124 -29.11 -5.36 16.17
CA PRO A 124 -29.74 -4.36 17.02
C PRO A 124 -31.25 -4.32 16.79
N SER A 125 -32.04 -4.17 17.86
CA SER A 125 -33.49 -4.01 17.77
C SER A 125 -33.93 -2.67 17.19
N ALA A 126 -33.05 -1.66 17.27
CA ALA A 126 -33.24 -0.34 16.67
C ALA A 126 -31.94 0.13 16.03
N THR A 127 -32.03 0.64 14.81
CA THR A 127 -30.88 1.09 14.02
C THR A 127 -31.03 2.55 13.58
N ALA A 128 -29.89 3.16 13.27
CA ALA A 128 -29.76 4.45 12.63
C ALA A 128 -28.87 4.33 11.38
N THR A 129 -28.87 5.36 10.55
CA THR A 129 -28.06 5.42 9.33
C THR A 129 -27.00 6.51 9.47
N LEU A 130 -25.74 6.15 9.31
CA LEU A 130 -24.61 7.07 9.35
C LEU A 130 -23.91 7.11 7.99
N LYS A 131 -23.92 8.27 7.35
CA LYS A 131 -23.15 8.51 6.13
C LYS A 131 -21.76 9.04 6.49
N LEU A 132 -20.73 8.54 5.79
CA LEU A 132 -19.35 8.98 5.97
C LEU A 132 -18.84 9.63 4.67
N THR A 133 -18.66 10.94 4.69
CA THR A 133 -18.06 11.70 3.58
C THR A 133 -16.65 12.11 3.98
N VAL A 134 -15.70 11.19 3.81
CA VAL A 134 -14.31 11.36 4.25
C VAL A 134 -13.32 11.18 3.10
N GLN A 135 -12.25 11.96 3.09
CA GLN A 135 -11.13 11.81 2.16
C GLN A 135 -9.83 11.51 2.94
N PRO A 136 -9.02 10.52 2.51
CA PRO A 136 -9.24 9.61 1.38
C PRO A 136 -10.30 8.52 1.65
N ASN A 137 -11.02 8.10 0.61
CA ASN A 137 -12.09 7.08 0.71
C ASN A 137 -11.61 5.64 1.03
N ARG A 138 -10.29 5.39 1.05
CA ARG A 138 -9.67 4.11 1.42
C ARG A 138 -9.43 3.97 2.93
N ALA A 139 -9.66 5.02 3.71
CA ALA A 139 -9.43 4.97 5.14
C ALA A 139 -10.29 3.90 5.81
N ALA A 140 -9.70 3.17 6.76
CA ALA A 140 -10.40 2.22 7.59
C ALA A 140 -11.41 2.96 8.47
N VAL A 141 -12.57 2.35 8.66
CA VAL A 141 -13.61 2.83 9.57
C VAL A 141 -13.78 1.79 10.66
N PHE A 142 -13.64 2.24 11.90
CA PHE A 142 -13.92 1.47 13.09
C PHE A 142 -15.13 2.05 13.81
N LEU A 143 -16.01 1.15 14.24
CA LEU A 143 -17.15 1.42 15.08
C LEU A 143 -16.92 0.69 16.41
N ASP A 144 -16.78 1.43 17.50
CA ASP A 144 -16.53 0.87 18.84
C ASP A 144 -15.37 -0.13 18.83
N GLU A 145 -14.25 0.25 18.21
CA GLU A 145 -13.04 -0.56 17.97
C GLU A 145 -13.16 -1.70 16.94
N TRP A 146 -14.35 -2.01 16.43
CA TRP A 146 -14.53 -3.02 15.39
C TRP A 146 -14.35 -2.43 14.00
N TYR A 147 -13.50 -3.02 13.17
CA TYR A 147 -13.39 -2.64 11.76
C TYR A 147 -14.69 -3.02 11.04
N VAL A 148 -15.42 -2.03 10.53
CA VAL A 148 -16.69 -2.24 9.82
C VAL A 148 -16.56 -2.19 8.31
N GLY A 149 -15.47 -1.61 7.80
CA GLY A 149 -15.21 -1.43 6.37
C GLY A 149 -14.35 -0.21 6.11
N HIS A 150 -14.29 0.21 4.84
CA HIS A 150 -13.59 1.43 4.46
C HIS A 150 -14.57 2.56 4.11
N VAL A 151 -14.12 3.83 4.17
CA VAL A 151 -14.98 5.02 3.96
C VAL A 151 -15.78 4.95 2.66
N GLY A 152 -15.18 4.44 1.58
CA GLY A 152 -15.81 4.29 0.28
C GLY A 152 -17.07 3.41 0.27
N GLU A 153 -17.25 2.55 1.27
CA GLU A 153 -18.44 1.71 1.45
C GLU A 153 -19.59 2.44 2.14
N PHE A 154 -19.32 3.56 2.80
CA PHE A 154 -20.29 4.30 3.62
C PHE A 154 -20.52 5.73 3.14
N GLY A 155 -19.94 6.08 1.99
CA GLY A 155 -20.03 7.40 1.37
C GLY A 155 -20.80 7.43 0.04
N GLY A 156 -20.86 8.62 -0.55
CA GLY A 156 -21.53 8.85 -1.83
C GLY A 156 -23.04 9.02 -1.73
N LYS A 157 -23.77 8.83 -2.83
CA LYS A 157 -25.22 9.10 -2.90
C LYS A 157 -26.09 7.96 -2.36
N PHE A 158 -25.56 6.73 -2.34
CA PHE A 158 -26.36 5.51 -2.12
C PHE A 158 -25.81 4.58 -1.04
N HIS A 159 -24.72 4.93 -0.37
CA HIS A 159 -24.14 4.08 0.67
C HIS A 159 -24.06 4.81 2.02
N SER A 160 -24.18 4.02 3.08
CA SER A 160 -24.19 4.47 4.47
C SER A 160 -23.99 3.27 5.39
N LEU A 161 -23.43 3.51 6.56
CA LEU A 161 -23.31 2.53 7.63
C LEU A 161 -24.66 2.39 8.35
N LEU A 162 -25.15 1.16 8.48
CA LEU A 162 -26.24 0.83 9.40
C LEU A 162 -25.64 0.51 10.76
N ILE A 163 -26.09 1.21 11.79
CA ILE A 163 -25.50 1.21 13.13
C ILE A 163 -26.62 1.11 14.16
N ALA A 164 -26.35 0.54 15.35
CA ALA A 164 -27.34 0.54 16.42
C ALA A 164 -27.72 1.98 16.84
N ALA A 165 -28.94 2.18 17.32
CA ALA A 165 -29.30 3.43 17.98
C ALA A 165 -28.58 3.52 19.34
N GLY A 166 -28.04 4.68 19.66
CA GLY A 166 -27.27 4.91 20.89
C GLY A 166 -25.99 5.69 20.64
N LYS A 167 -25.13 5.67 21.67
CA LYS A 167 -23.80 6.30 21.63
C LYS A 167 -22.78 5.35 21.04
N HIS A 168 -22.00 5.84 20.10
CA HIS A 168 -20.97 5.08 19.41
C HIS A 168 -19.72 5.92 19.16
N ARG A 169 -18.55 5.30 19.27
CA ARG A 169 -17.27 5.90 18.85
C ARG A 169 -16.98 5.50 17.41
N ILE A 170 -16.73 6.51 16.58
CA ILE A 170 -16.26 6.33 15.21
C ILE A 170 -14.80 6.73 15.16
N LYS A 171 -13.96 5.81 14.69
CA LYS A 171 -12.53 6.04 14.48
C LYS A 171 -12.21 5.78 13.01
N ILE A 172 -11.48 6.70 12.40
CA ILE A 172 -11.10 6.63 10.98
C ILE A 172 -9.59 6.75 10.88
N GLU A 173 -8.97 5.73 10.28
CA GLU A 173 -7.51 5.60 10.24
C GLU A 173 -7.01 5.29 8.84
N LEU A 174 -5.84 5.84 8.52
CA LEU A 174 -5.13 5.53 7.29
C LEU A 174 -3.63 5.77 7.50
N PRO A 175 -2.73 4.85 7.13
CA PRO A 175 -1.29 5.06 7.25
C PRO A 175 -0.85 6.34 6.55
N GLY A 176 0.00 7.12 7.23
CA GLY A 176 0.44 8.44 6.76
C GLY A 176 -0.55 9.57 7.03
N TYR A 177 -1.67 9.31 7.69
CA TYR A 177 -2.66 10.30 8.13
C TYR A 177 -2.82 10.27 9.65
N ARG A 178 -3.27 11.39 10.20
CA ARG A 178 -3.69 11.48 11.60
C ARG A 178 -5.03 10.76 11.76
N THR A 179 -5.13 9.94 12.79
CA THR A 179 -6.39 9.32 13.20
C THR A 179 -7.42 10.40 13.49
N PHE A 180 -8.62 10.22 12.94
CA PHE A 180 -9.79 11.03 13.26
C PHE A 180 -10.73 10.22 14.14
N GLU A 181 -11.13 10.78 15.28
CA GLU A 181 -12.10 10.17 16.17
C GLU A 181 -13.24 11.14 16.47
N THR A 182 -14.46 10.60 16.54
CA THR A 182 -15.65 11.34 16.96
C THR A 182 -16.64 10.41 17.64
N GLU A 183 -17.49 10.98 18.49
CA GLU A 183 -18.62 10.27 19.08
C GLU A 183 -19.92 10.73 18.44
N VAL A 184 -20.82 9.79 18.18
CA VAL A 184 -22.17 10.06 17.71
C VAL A 184 -23.18 9.49 18.71
N ASN A 185 -24.29 10.18 18.90
CA ASN A 185 -25.44 9.68 19.66
C ASN A 185 -26.65 9.70 18.74
N LEU A 186 -27.07 8.53 18.26
CA LEU A 186 -28.07 8.39 17.20
C LEU A 186 -29.38 7.83 17.74
N LEU A 187 -30.48 8.47 17.38
CA LEU A 187 -31.82 7.97 17.66
C LEU A 187 -32.23 6.91 16.61
N ALA A 188 -33.17 6.05 16.99
CA ALA A 188 -33.74 5.06 16.07
C ALA A 188 -34.31 5.73 14.81
N GLY A 189 -33.94 5.21 13.63
CA GLY A 189 -34.33 5.75 12.33
C GLY A 189 -33.62 7.06 11.93
N GLN A 190 -32.77 7.63 12.79
CA GLN A 190 -32.06 8.87 12.48
C GLN A 190 -31.10 8.65 11.32
N LYS A 191 -31.03 9.65 10.43
CA LYS A 191 -30.00 9.76 9.41
C LYS A 191 -29.04 10.89 9.79
N SER A 192 -27.77 10.56 9.91
CA SER A 192 -26.70 11.50 10.24
C SER A 192 -25.55 11.38 9.25
N GLU A 193 -24.70 12.41 9.20
CA GLU A 193 -23.52 12.42 8.35
C GLU A 193 -22.30 12.91 9.13
N VAL A 194 -21.19 12.19 9.00
CA VAL A 194 -19.86 12.67 9.40
C VAL A 194 -19.12 13.06 8.13
N LYS A 195 -18.69 14.32 8.06
CA LYS A 195 -17.93 14.85 6.93
C LYS A 195 -16.60 15.40 7.44
N THR A 196 -15.49 14.92 6.90
CA THR A 196 -14.15 15.39 7.27
C THR A 196 -13.13 15.09 6.18
N GLU A 197 -11.94 15.68 6.28
CA GLU A 197 -10.78 15.35 5.47
C GLU A 197 -9.64 14.97 6.41
N LEU A 198 -9.04 13.80 6.20
CA LEU A 198 -7.94 13.34 7.03
C LEU A 198 -6.71 14.20 6.77
N VAL A 199 -6.12 14.70 7.85
CA VAL A 199 -4.88 15.47 7.81
C VAL A 199 -3.71 14.49 7.69
N LYS A 200 -2.79 14.75 6.76
CA LYS A 200 -1.55 13.95 6.66
C LYS A 200 -0.77 14.04 7.98
N GLY A 201 -0.28 12.90 8.45
CA GLY A 201 0.63 12.84 9.60
C GLY A 201 1.97 13.46 9.22
N SER A 202 2.61 14.15 10.17
CA SER A 202 4.01 14.55 10.03
C SER A 202 4.92 13.48 10.65
N ILE A 203 6.12 13.30 10.09
CA ILE A 203 7.13 12.35 10.59
C ILE A 203 7.44 12.64 12.07
N GLU A 204 7.54 13.91 12.46
CA GLU A 204 7.84 14.33 13.83
C GLU A 204 6.80 13.88 14.86
N GLN A 205 5.52 13.78 14.47
CA GLN A 205 4.45 13.30 15.34
C GLN A 205 4.30 11.79 15.30
N ASN A 206 4.54 11.16 14.14
CA ASN A 206 4.59 9.71 14.02
C ASN A 206 5.72 9.11 14.87
N ASP A 207 6.87 9.79 14.98
CA ASP A 207 7.97 9.42 15.87
C ASP A 207 7.55 9.38 17.35
N ALA A 208 6.71 10.33 17.79
CA ALA A 208 6.21 10.35 19.16
C ALA A 208 5.23 9.19 19.43
N MET A 209 4.34 8.90 18.47
CA MET A 209 3.44 7.75 18.56
C MET A 209 4.21 6.42 18.52
N ILE A 210 5.17 6.25 17.61
CA ILE A 210 6.04 5.05 17.54
C ILE A 210 6.78 4.83 18.86
N LYS A 211 7.37 5.90 19.43
CA LYS A 211 8.04 5.82 20.73
C LYS A 211 7.07 5.45 21.86
N GLN A 212 5.83 5.92 21.81
CA GLN A 212 4.80 5.58 22.79
C GLN A 212 4.33 4.13 22.65
N SER A 213 4.09 3.64 21.44
CA SER A 213 3.73 2.25 21.15
C SER A 213 4.85 1.29 21.57
N ALA A 214 6.11 1.62 21.25
CA ALA A 214 7.27 0.83 21.66
C ALA A 214 7.43 0.79 23.18
N ARG A 215 7.15 1.90 23.88
CA ARG A 215 7.14 1.95 25.36
C ARG A 215 6.01 1.11 25.96
N GLN A 216 4.81 1.14 25.37
CA GLN A 216 3.67 0.34 25.82
C GLN A 216 3.87 -1.16 25.59
N ALA A 217 4.47 -1.54 24.46
CA ALA A 217 4.86 -2.92 24.18
C ALA A 217 5.95 -3.41 25.15
N ALA A 218 6.91 -2.55 25.51
CA ALA A 218 7.94 -2.88 26.50
C ALA A 218 7.40 -2.93 27.94
N SER A 219 6.31 -2.20 28.25
CA SER A 219 5.73 -2.17 29.61
C SER A 219 4.74 -3.30 29.90
N ASN A 220 4.34 -4.08 28.89
CA ASN A 220 3.42 -5.21 29.06
C ASN A 220 4.01 -6.49 28.48
N PRO A 221 5.08 -7.04 29.08
CA PRO A 221 5.62 -8.32 28.67
C PRO A 221 4.56 -9.40 28.94
N ARG A 222 4.22 -10.17 27.89
CA ARG A 222 3.44 -11.41 28.03
C ARG A 222 4.20 -12.41 28.90
#